data_AF-A0AAF3FC90-F1
#
_entry.id   AF-A0AAF3FC90-F1
#
_cell.length_a   1.000
_cell.length_b   1.000
_cell.length_c   1.000
_cell.angle_alpha   90.00
_cell.angle_beta   90.00
_cell.angle_gamma   90.00
#
_symmetry.space_group_name_H-M   'P 1'
#
loop_
_entity.id
_entity.type
_entity.pdbx_description
1 polymer ?
#
loop_
_entity_poly.entity_id
_entity_poly.type
_entity_poly.pdbx_seq_one_letter_code
_entity_poly.pdbx_strand_id
1 'polypeptide(L)'
;MSGFVLFFCLLIHSIFAPCPDGTVDDYQEMCLVPHNKTFTFAQAQLLCNQTQGTVVPIDNVFTNRLTQRLADQDFQNNTFIDAFRGPNGNWTYTSGRQLIYLSWATGEPKNGLNCAYMDHVSGNWYATDCSTTMLPVVCGVPEDVFIPTTIPTTAFVPRKCFFCYPGADNILFILDVSMNNKYWKQVVKGLSEVAGNWSGFDRIAVLGYGDLIFDVCRYRTLITVLEFENVLDAMGPRDKHPPSIATALMDAQTFVPPNMLYTGKQTTILISAVGDPDDIQEAKPYAKILQDQGALIVVSLNYQVDALSTLTSPGWAMNWNNVYDSRPLRDFLDNLLSQ
;
A
#
# COMPACT_ATOMS: atom_id res chain seq x y z
N MET A 1 9.54 -20.04 -16.51
CA MET A 1 8.34 -19.27 -16.11
C MET A 1 8.43 -19.10 -14.61
N SER A 2 8.97 -17.97 -14.17
CA SER A 2 9.30 -17.71 -12.76
C SER A 2 8.18 -16.86 -12.18
N GLY A 3 7.41 -17.40 -11.24
CA GLY A 3 6.37 -16.65 -10.53
C GLY A 3 7.03 -15.58 -9.66
N PHE A 4 6.57 -14.34 -9.81
CA PHE A 4 6.91 -13.24 -8.92
C PHE A 4 5.93 -13.25 -7.75
N VAL A 5 6.38 -13.75 -6.60
CA VAL A 5 5.65 -13.66 -5.33
C VAL A 5 6.01 -12.32 -4.70
N LEU A 6 5.01 -11.46 -4.50
CA LEU A 6 5.11 -10.31 -3.59
C LEU A 6 5.32 -10.89 -2.19
N PHE A 7 6.46 -10.64 -1.56
CA PHE A 7 6.70 -11.13 -0.20
C PHE A 7 5.99 -10.19 0.78
N PHE A 8 4.75 -10.52 1.14
CA PHE A 8 4.12 -9.92 2.31
C PHE A 8 4.85 -10.44 3.55
N CYS A 9 5.28 -9.53 4.41
CA CYS A 9 6.02 -9.85 5.63
C CYS A 9 5.15 -10.66 6.60
N LEU A 10 5.11 -11.98 6.41
CA LEU A 10 4.43 -12.94 7.28
C LEU A 10 5.43 -13.42 8.34
N LEU A 11 5.58 -12.63 9.41
CA LEU A 11 6.16 -13.12 10.67
C LEU A 11 5.16 -12.87 11.79
N ILE A 12 4.90 -13.94 12.52
CA ILE A 12 3.75 -14.21 13.39
C ILE A 12 3.88 -13.42 14.70
N HIS A 13 2.84 -12.67 15.10
CA HIS A 13 2.07 -12.80 16.36
C HIS A 13 0.78 -11.97 16.28
N SER A 14 -0.31 -12.68 16.00
CA SER A 14 -1.68 -12.16 15.89
C SER A 14 -2.19 -11.52 17.19
N ILE A 15 -2.61 -10.26 17.09
CA ILE A 15 -3.70 -9.71 17.91
C ILE A 15 -4.89 -9.26 17.02
N PHE A 16 -4.79 -9.43 15.69
CA PHE A 16 -5.92 -9.25 14.77
C PHE A 16 -6.13 -10.59 14.07
N ALA A 17 -7.37 -11.09 14.05
CA ALA A 17 -7.70 -12.33 13.38
C ALA A 17 -7.47 -12.12 11.87
N PRO A 18 -6.44 -12.74 11.25
CA PRO A 18 -6.22 -12.58 9.83
C PRO A 18 -7.42 -13.13 9.07
N CYS A 19 -7.67 -12.57 7.88
CA CYS A 19 -8.69 -13.06 6.98
C CYS A 19 -8.58 -14.60 6.81
N PRO A 20 -9.70 -15.35 6.78
CA PRO A 20 -9.66 -16.80 6.70
C PRO A 20 -8.86 -17.31 5.49
N ASP A 21 -8.25 -18.48 5.62
CA ASP A 21 -7.51 -19.12 4.53
C ASP A 21 -8.36 -19.19 3.24
N GLY A 22 -7.78 -18.75 2.11
CA GLY A 22 -8.47 -18.70 0.80
C GLY A 22 -9.19 -17.37 0.51
N THR A 23 -9.04 -16.37 1.38
CA THR A 23 -9.48 -15.00 1.16
C THR A 23 -8.29 -14.06 1.05
N VAL A 24 -8.48 -12.88 0.45
CA VAL A 24 -7.43 -11.87 0.29
C VAL A 24 -7.76 -10.68 1.17
N ASP A 25 -6.88 -10.38 2.11
CA ASP A 25 -6.98 -9.21 2.98
C ASP A 25 -6.90 -7.91 2.15
N ASP A 26 -7.99 -7.15 2.12
CA ASP A 26 -8.01 -5.77 1.66
C ASP A 26 -7.94 -4.88 2.91
N TYR A 27 -6.69 -4.57 3.27
CA TYR A 27 -6.19 -3.87 4.47
C TYR A 27 -6.81 -2.49 4.80
N GLN A 28 -8.02 -2.20 4.32
CA GLN A 28 -8.97 -1.19 4.79
C GLN A 28 -10.19 -1.85 5.48
N GLU A 29 -9.96 -2.85 6.35
CA GLU A 29 -10.96 -3.47 7.22
C GLU A 29 -11.91 -4.46 6.53
N MET A 30 -11.55 -5.06 5.38
CA MET A 30 -12.34 -6.16 4.81
C MET A 30 -11.54 -7.30 4.15
N CYS A 31 -12.02 -8.51 4.32
CA CYS A 31 -11.56 -9.70 3.62
C CYS A 31 -12.29 -9.85 2.27
N LEU A 32 -11.52 -9.91 1.18
CA LEU A 32 -12.02 -10.21 -0.16
C LEU A 32 -12.17 -11.71 -0.37
N VAL A 33 -13.39 -12.13 -0.68
CA VAL A 33 -13.75 -13.53 -0.87
C VAL A 33 -14.10 -13.75 -2.34
N PRO A 34 -13.21 -14.37 -3.13
CA PRO A 34 -13.45 -14.58 -4.55
C PRO A 34 -14.42 -15.73 -4.80
N HIS A 35 -15.44 -15.51 -5.65
CA HIS A 35 -16.37 -16.53 -6.12
C HIS A 35 -16.36 -16.60 -7.65
N ASN A 36 -15.77 -17.68 -8.18
CA ASN A 36 -15.54 -17.88 -9.62
C ASN A 36 -16.78 -18.29 -10.43
N LYS A 37 -17.90 -18.63 -9.77
CA LYS A 37 -19.18 -18.91 -10.44
C LYS A 37 -19.84 -17.62 -10.87
N THR A 38 -20.64 -17.67 -11.94
CA THR A 38 -21.36 -16.50 -12.44
C THR A 38 -22.73 -16.35 -11.78
N PHE A 39 -23.09 -15.12 -11.46
CA PHE A 39 -24.35 -14.75 -10.81
C PHE A 39 -24.91 -13.51 -11.49
N THR A 40 -26.23 -13.30 -11.45
CA THR A 40 -26.79 -11.95 -11.68
C THR A 40 -26.38 -11.02 -10.53
N PHE A 41 -26.44 -9.70 -10.73
CA PHE A 41 -26.03 -8.76 -9.67
C PHE A 41 -26.81 -8.96 -8.36
N ALA A 42 -28.12 -9.17 -8.46
CA ALA A 42 -28.96 -9.45 -7.28
C ALA A 42 -28.57 -10.75 -6.57
N GLN A 43 -28.22 -11.80 -7.31
CA GLN A 43 -27.74 -13.06 -6.73
C GLN A 43 -26.37 -12.89 -6.06
N ALA A 44 -25.47 -12.10 -6.66
CA ALA A 44 -24.17 -11.78 -6.11
C ALA A 44 -24.30 -11.01 -4.77
N GLN A 45 -25.21 -10.03 -4.70
CA GLN A 45 -25.52 -9.34 -3.44
C GLN A 45 -26.03 -10.30 -2.37
N LEU A 46 -26.98 -11.19 -2.71
CA LEU A 46 -27.50 -12.18 -1.77
C LEU A 46 -26.40 -13.13 -1.28
N LEU A 47 -25.49 -13.55 -2.16
CA LEU A 47 -24.35 -14.40 -1.82
C LEU A 47 -23.44 -13.71 -0.79
N CYS A 48 -23.00 -12.48 -1.07
CA CYS A 48 -22.10 -11.77 -0.17
C CYS A 48 -22.77 -11.44 1.18
N ASN A 49 -24.07 -11.11 1.17
CA ASN A 49 -24.82 -10.83 2.40
C ASN A 49 -24.94 -12.04 3.31
N GLN A 50 -24.92 -13.28 2.79
CA GLN A 50 -24.95 -14.50 3.62
C GLN A 50 -23.73 -14.62 4.53
N THR A 51 -22.60 -14.03 4.15
CA THR A 51 -21.36 -13.97 4.94
C THR A 51 -21.17 -12.62 5.61
N GLN A 52 -22.24 -11.86 5.82
CA GLN A 52 -22.23 -10.50 6.38
C GLN A 52 -21.35 -9.50 5.60
N GLY A 53 -21.03 -9.80 4.34
CA GLY A 53 -20.31 -8.91 3.44
C GLY A 53 -21.22 -8.29 2.40
N THR A 54 -20.63 -7.53 1.49
CA THR A 54 -21.30 -6.98 0.30
C THR A 54 -20.55 -7.39 -0.96
N VAL A 55 -21.12 -7.14 -2.14
CA VAL A 55 -20.28 -7.06 -3.35
C VAL A 55 -19.17 -6.05 -3.06
N VAL A 56 -17.95 -6.29 -3.54
CA VAL A 56 -16.79 -5.49 -3.15
C VAL A 56 -17.00 -3.98 -3.46
N PRO A 57 -17.04 -3.10 -2.43
CA PRO A 57 -17.07 -1.67 -2.61
C PRO A 57 -15.67 -1.18 -2.96
N ILE A 58 -15.50 -0.63 -4.16
CA ILE A 58 -14.20 -0.09 -4.56
C ILE A 58 -14.08 1.35 -4.08
N ASP A 59 -13.57 1.53 -2.87
CA ASP A 59 -13.42 2.84 -2.22
C ASP A 59 -12.08 3.52 -2.58
N ASN A 60 -11.16 2.79 -3.20
CA ASN A 60 -9.82 3.25 -3.53
C ASN A 60 -9.16 2.38 -4.62
N VAL A 61 -7.96 2.76 -5.08
CA VAL A 61 -7.19 2.03 -6.11
C VAL A 61 -6.61 0.69 -5.63
N PHE A 62 -6.45 0.44 -4.32
CA PHE A 62 -6.10 -0.89 -3.77
C PHE A 62 -7.16 -1.90 -4.04
N THR A 63 -8.36 -1.66 -3.51
CA THR A 63 -9.48 -2.55 -3.68
C THR A 63 -9.72 -2.76 -5.17
N ASN A 64 -9.49 -1.72 -6.00
CA ASN A 64 -9.55 -1.84 -7.45
C ASN A 64 -8.52 -2.84 -8.01
N ARG A 65 -7.22 -2.63 -7.74
CA ARG A 65 -6.12 -3.49 -8.24
C ARG A 65 -6.21 -4.90 -7.67
N LEU A 66 -6.62 -5.05 -6.42
CA LEU A 66 -6.70 -6.34 -5.74
C LEU A 66 -7.87 -7.16 -6.30
N THR A 67 -9.03 -6.53 -6.47
CA THR A 67 -10.19 -7.12 -7.15
C THR A 67 -9.86 -7.46 -8.60
N GLN A 68 -9.14 -6.58 -9.30
CA GLN A 68 -8.65 -6.85 -10.66
C GLN A 68 -7.77 -8.09 -10.70
N ARG A 69 -6.79 -8.22 -9.79
CA ARG A 69 -5.90 -9.40 -9.74
C ARG A 69 -6.68 -10.67 -9.45
N LEU A 70 -7.61 -10.65 -8.50
CA LEU A 70 -8.50 -11.77 -8.22
C LEU A 70 -9.30 -12.16 -9.48
N ALA A 71 -9.86 -11.16 -10.17
CA ALA A 71 -10.61 -11.38 -11.39
C ALA A 71 -9.74 -11.96 -12.54
N ASP A 72 -8.52 -11.48 -12.69
CA ASP A 72 -7.58 -11.92 -13.72
C ASP A 72 -7.02 -13.31 -13.44
N GLN A 73 -6.57 -13.57 -12.21
CA GLN A 73 -5.87 -14.81 -11.85
C GLN A 73 -6.82 -15.96 -11.52
N ASP A 74 -7.88 -15.70 -10.76
CA ASP A 74 -8.75 -16.76 -10.23
C ASP A 74 -9.94 -17.02 -11.15
N PHE A 75 -10.43 -15.98 -11.84
CA PHE A 75 -11.60 -16.08 -12.71
C PHE A 75 -11.24 -16.09 -14.19
N GLN A 76 -10.13 -15.45 -14.58
CA GLN A 76 -9.82 -15.08 -15.98
C GLN A 76 -11.02 -14.43 -16.67
N ASN A 77 -11.75 -13.59 -15.92
CA ASN A 77 -13.02 -13.02 -16.34
C ASN A 77 -13.34 -11.76 -15.53
N ASN A 78 -14.17 -10.89 -16.09
CA ASN A 78 -14.65 -9.66 -15.46
C ASN A 78 -15.45 -9.97 -14.20
N THR A 79 -15.51 -9.03 -13.26
CA THR A 79 -16.20 -9.25 -11.98
C THR A 79 -17.12 -8.08 -11.62
N PHE A 80 -18.23 -8.37 -10.94
CA PHE A 80 -19.08 -7.32 -10.40
C PHE A 80 -18.37 -6.53 -9.31
N ILE A 81 -18.66 -5.23 -9.26
CA ILE A 81 -18.26 -4.32 -8.18
C ILE A 81 -19.50 -3.66 -7.60
N ASP A 82 -19.43 -3.20 -6.35
CA ASP A 82 -20.54 -2.49 -5.71
C ASP A 82 -20.62 -1.05 -6.23
N ALA A 83 -21.16 -0.89 -7.43
CA ALA A 83 -21.60 0.40 -7.94
C ALA A 83 -22.92 0.21 -8.68
N PHE A 84 -23.91 1.00 -8.28
CA PHE A 84 -25.28 0.90 -8.75
C PHE A 84 -25.84 2.28 -9.07
N ARG A 85 -26.58 2.39 -10.18
CA ARG A 85 -27.31 3.60 -10.54
C ARG A 85 -28.72 3.56 -9.96
N GLY A 86 -28.96 4.42 -8.96
CA GLY A 86 -30.24 4.53 -8.29
C GLY A 86 -31.33 5.20 -9.13
N PRO A 87 -32.60 5.21 -8.65
CA PRO A 87 -33.73 5.83 -9.34
C PRO A 87 -33.58 7.34 -9.58
N ASN A 88 -32.74 8.01 -8.80
CA ASN A 88 -32.38 9.42 -8.99
C ASN A 88 -31.36 9.65 -10.12
N GLY A 89 -30.90 8.58 -10.78
CA GLY A 89 -29.95 8.62 -11.89
C GLY A 89 -28.47 8.68 -11.47
N ASN A 90 -28.18 8.77 -10.17
CA ASN A 90 -26.81 8.86 -9.65
C ASN A 90 -26.22 7.49 -9.35
N TRP A 91 -24.89 7.36 -9.53
CA TRP A 91 -24.15 6.18 -9.12
C TRP A 91 -23.74 6.27 -7.65
N THR A 92 -24.04 5.22 -6.90
CA THR A 92 -23.72 5.05 -5.48
C THR A 92 -23.31 3.61 -5.21
N TYR A 93 -22.67 3.36 -4.07
CA TYR A 93 -22.64 2.00 -3.50
C TYR A 93 -24.08 1.56 -3.20
N THR A 94 -24.35 0.25 -3.15
CA THR A 94 -25.69 -0.26 -2.83
C THR A 94 -26.10 0.02 -1.38
N SER A 95 -25.13 0.35 -0.52
CA SER A 95 -25.34 0.94 0.81
C SER A 95 -25.94 2.36 0.80
N GLY A 96 -26.00 3.02 -0.36
CA GLY A 96 -26.42 4.42 -0.51
C GLY A 96 -25.30 5.44 -0.30
N ARG A 97 -24.09 5.00 0.08
CA ARG A 97 -22.89 5.86 0.15
C ARG A 97 -22.49 6.33 -1.25
N GLN A 98 -21.95 7.54 -1.35
CA GLN A 98 -21.44 8.07 -2.62
C GLN A 98 -20.18 7.32 -3.04
N LEU A 99 -20.00 7.10 -4.36
CA LEU A 99 -18.74 6.60 -4.89
C LEU A 99 -17.64 7.64 -4.65
N ILE A 100 -16.57 7.23 -3.97
CA ILE A 100 -15.44 8.12 -3.63
C ILE A 100 -14.20 7.86 -4.49
N TYR A 101 -14.15 6.69 -5.14
CA TYR A 101 -13.16 6.33 -6.15
C TYR A 101 -13.90 5.98 -7.45
N LEU A 102 -13.28 6.28 -8.59
CA LEU A 102 -13.87 6.08 -9.91
C LEU A 102 -12.78 5.59 -10.87
N SER A 103 -13.05 4.48 -11.55
CA SER A 103 -12.18 3.94 -12.61
C SER A 103 -12.94 3.62 -13.89
N TRP A 104 -13.94 4.44 -14.24
CA TRP A 104 -14.73 4.25 -15.46
C TRP A 104 -13.85 4.24 -16.72
N ALA A 105 -14.12 3.29 -17.61
CA ALA A 105 -13.51 3.29 -18.94
C ALA A 105 -13.96 4.50 -19.76
N THR A 106 -13.18 4.86 -20.77
CA THR A 106 -13.52 5.95 -21.70
C THR A 106 -14.90 5.73 -22.32
N GLY A 107 -15.83 6.65 -22.08
CA GLY A 107 -17.20 6.59 -22.61
C GLY A 107 -18.21 5.88 -21.70
N GLU A 108 -17.80 5.43 -20.51
CA GLU A 108 -18.67 4.89 -19.47
C GLU A 108 -18.96 5.96 -18.39
N PRO A 109 -20.02 5.80 -17.58
CA PRO A 109 -21.05 4.76 -17.64
C PRO A 109 -22.10 5.02 -18.73
N LYS A 110 -22.43 3.99 -19.52
CA LYS A 110 -23.51 4.05 -20.52
C LYS A 110 -24.89 4.31 -19.89
N ASN A 111 -25.74 5.01 -20.64
CA ASN A 111 -27.12 5.28 -20.25
C ASN A 111 -27.99 4.02 -20.35
N GLY A 112 -28.97 3.89 -19.44
CA GLY A 112 -29.90 2.76 -19.40
C GLY A 112 -29.36 1.49 -18.74
N LEU A 113 -28.11 1.50 -18.28
CA LEU A 113 -27.46 0.41 -17.55
C LEU A 113 -27.21 0.86 -16.10
N ASN A 114 -27.48 -0.04 -15.15
CA ASN A 114 -27.62 0.33 -13.74
C ASN A 114 -26.67 -0.41 -12.79
N CYS A 115 -25.91 -1.39 -13.26
CA CYS A 115 -24.90 -2.10 -12.46
C CYS A 115 -23.52 -1.92 -13.09
N ALA A 116 -22.46 -2.01 -12.28
CA ALA A 116 -21.09 -1.89 -12.76
C ALA A 116 -20.33 -3.22 -12.64
N TYR A 117 -19.43 -3.47 -13.57
CA TYR A 117 -18.42 -4.51 -13.46
C TYR A 117 -17.03 -3.93 -13.75
N MET A 118 -16.01 -4.60 -13.23
CA MET A 118 -14.62 -4.33 -13.50
C MET A 118 -14.09 -5.29 -14.58
N ASP A 119 -13.41 -4.72 -15.57
CA ASP A 119 -12.64 -5.47 -16.56
C ASP A 119 -11.37 -6.05 -15.91
N HIS A 120 -11.19 -7.36 -16.00
CA HIS A 120 -10.08 -8.05 -15.31
C HIS A 120 -8.70 -7.66 -15.84
N VAL A 121 -8.59 -7.28 -17.13
CA VAL A 121 -7.31 -6.93 -17.75
C VAL A 121 -6.89 -5.50 -17.41
N SER A 122 -7.81 -4.54 -17.53
CA SER A 122 -7.51 -3.12 -17.37
C SER A 122 -7.81 -2.56 -15.98
N GLY A 123 -8.66 -3.23 -15.19
CA GLY A 123 -9.17 -2.72 -13.92
C GLY A 123 -10.19 -1.57 -14.07
N ASN A 124 -10.60 -1.25 -15.30
CA ASN A 124 -11.57 -0.19 -15.57
C ASN A 124 -13.02 -0.68 -15.46
N TRP A 125 -13.92 0.24 -15.16
CA TRP A 125 -15.33 -0.05 -14.89
C TRP A 125 -16.21 0.20 -16.09
N TYR A 126 -17.24 -0.62 -16.23
CA TYR A 126 -18.21 -0.56 -17.31
C TYR A 126 -19.62 -0.74 -16.75
N ALA A 127 -20.60 -0.03 -17.32
CA ALA A 127 -22.00 -0.20 -16.96
C ALA A 127 -22.61 -1.43 -17.68
N THR A 128 -23.51 -2.13 -17.00
CA THR A 128 -24.18 -3.34 -17.50
C THR A 128 -25.60 -3.49 -16.96
N ASP A 129 -26.35 -4.41 -17.54
CA ASP A 129 -27.70 -4.76 -17.11
C ASP A 129 -27.64 -5.67 -15.88
N CYS A 130 -28.34 -5.27 -14.80
CA CYS A 130 -28.28 -5.96 -13.52
C CYS A 130 -28.92 -7.37 -13.54
N SER A 131 -29.89 -7.59 -14.43
CA SER A 131 -30.77 -8.75 -14.42
C SER A 131 -30.35 -9.84 -15.38
N THR A 132 -29.71 -9.45 -16.49
CA THR A 132 -29.33 -10.37 -17.59
C THR A 132 -27.85 -10.68 -17.62
N THR A 133 -26.98 -9.78 -17.15
CA THR A 133 -25.55 -10.02 -17.08
C THR A 133 -25.20 -10.97 -15.94
N MET A 134 -24.40 -12.00 -16.25
CA MET A 134 -23.91 -12.95 -15.26
C MET A 134 -22.39 -12.94 -15.21
N LEU A 135 -21.82 -12.58 -14.06
CA LEU A 135 -20.36 -12.50 -13.85
C LEU A 135 -19.95 -13.12 -12.50
N PRO A 136 -18.69 -13.57 -12.37
CA PRO A 136 -18.05 -13.82 -11.08
C PRO A 136 -18.11 -12.60 -10.16
N VAL A 137 -17.97 -12.82 -8.86
CA VAL A 137 -18.01 -11.76 -7.86
C VAL A 137 -16.90 -11.92 -6.82
N VAL A 138 -16.35 -10.80 -6.38
CA VAL A 138 -15.57 -10.71 -5.14
C VAL A 138 -16.47 -10.11 -4.07
N CYS A 139 -16.65 -10.81 -2.96
CA CYS A 139 -17.35 -10.26 -1.79
C CYS A 139 -16.36 -9.57 -0.87
N GLY A 140 -16.70 -8.38 -0.38
CA GLY A 140 -15.96 -7.71 0.70
C GLY A 140 -16.65 -7.96 2.03
N VAL A 141 -15.99 -8.63 2.97
CA VAL A 141 -16.51 -8.95 4.31
C VAL A 141 -15.72 -8.16 5.35
N PRO A 142 -16.36 -7.31 6.18
CA PRO A 142 -15.65 -6.58 7.23
C PRO A 142 -14.82 -7.50 8.14
N GLU A 143 -13.59 -7.11 8.48
CA GLU A 143 -12.69 -7.91 9.33
C GLU A 143 -13.25 -8.15 10.74
N ASP A 144 -14.07 -7.23 11.25
CA ASP A 144 -14.70 -7.31 12.58
C ASP A 144 -15.74 -8.44 12.69
N VAL A 145 -16.34 -8.87 11.58
CA VAL A 145 -17.21 -10.05 11.49
C VAL A 145 -16.46 -11.33 11.90
N PHE A 146 -15.14 -11.38 11.65
CA PHE A 146 -14.30 -12.52 12.03
C PHE A 146 -13.76 -12.42 13.47
N ILE A 147 -14.06 -11.35 14.21
CA ILE A 147 -13.64 -11.17 15.60
C ILE A 147 -14.78 -11.59 16.54
N PRO A 148 -14.54 -12.52 17.50
CA PRO A 148 -15.50 -12.80 18.56
C PRO A 148 -15.76 -11.54 19.41
N THR A 149 -17.02 -11.09 19.41
CA THR A 149 -17.52 -9.82 19.94
C THR A 149 -17.31 -9.67 21.45
N THR A 150 -16.10 -9.27 21.89
CA THR A 150 -15.84 -9.01 23.34
C THR A 150 -15.02 -7.76 23.66
N ILE A 151 -14.64 -6.92 22.71
CA ILE A 151 -13.94 -5.66 23.03
C ILE A 151 -14.87 -4.46 22.86
N PRO A 152 -15.11 -3.64 23.91
CA PRO A 152 -15.92 -2.44 23.80
C PRO A 152 -15.19 -1.38 22.96
N THR A 153 -15.88 -0.84 21.96
CA THR A 153 -15.43 0.23 21.07
C THR A 153 -15.34 1.56 21.84
N THR A 154 -14.22 1.80 22.52
CA THR A 154 -13.88 3.15 22.99
C THR A 154 -13.31 3.96 21.84
N ALA A 155 -13.84 5.17 21.62
CA ALA A 155 -13.38 6.12 20.60
C ALA A 155 -11.85 6.25 20.60
N PHE A 156 -11.23 5.93 19.47
CA PHE A 156 -9.78 6.01 19.31
C PHE A 156 -9.34 7.47 19.29
N VAL A 157 -8.59 7.89 20.30
CA VAL A 157 -7.95 9.22 20.32
C VAL A 157 -6.54 9.03 19.76
N PRO A 158 -6.17 9.68 18.64
CA PRO A 158 -4.81 9.68 18.13
C PRO A 158 -3.80 10.02 19.24
N ARG A 159 -2.86 9.12 19.53
CA ARG A 159 -1.83 9.37 20.56
C ARG A 159 -0.46 9.46 19.91
N LYS A 160 0.29 10.50 20.25
CA LYS A 160 1.73 10.55 19.96
C LYS A 160 2.42 9.40 20.70
N CYS A 161 3.38 8.74 20.05
CA CYS A 161 4.14 7.68 20.72
C CYS A 161 5.18 8.27 21.69
N PHE A 162 4.85 8.35 22.98
CA PHE A 162 5.73 8.96 24.00
C PHE A 162 6.98 8.14 24.36
N PHE A 163 6.98 6.83 24.06
CA PHE A 163 8.11 5.92 24.37
C PHE A 163 8.84 5.43 23.12
N CYS A 164 8.49 5.96 21.95
CA CYS A 164 9.16 5.63 20.70
C CYS A 164 10.43 6.46 20.53
N TYR A 165 11.46 5.81 20.03
CA TYR A 165 12.66 6.46 19.52
C TYR A 165 12.89 5.98 18.08
N PRO A 166 13.14 6.87 17.11
CA PRO A 166 12.96 8.33 17.20
C PRO A 166 11.47 8.71 17.36
N GLY A 167 11.20 9.96 17.73
CA GLY A 167 9.87 10.42 18.15
C GLY A 167 8.84 10.67 17.04
N ALA A 168 9.21 10.47 15.77
CA ALA A 168 8.30 10.56 14.63
C ALA A 168 7.08 9.62 14.80
N ASP A 169 5.94 9.96 14.22
CA ASP A 169 4.74 9.13 14.33
C ASP A 169 4.86 7.92 13.39
N ASN A 170 4.55 8.07 12.10
CA ASN A 170 4.71 7.01 11.11
C ASN A 170 6.03 7.19 10.35
N ILE A 171 6.85 6.14 10.23
CA ILE A 171 8.10 6.15 9.44
C ILE A 171 7.96 5.16 8.28
N LEU A 172 8.03 5.67 7.05
CA LEU A 172 8.04 4.83 5.85
C LEU A 172 9.44 4.84 5.21
N PHE A 173 10.07 3.68 5.08
CA PHE A 173 11.25 3.51 4.22
C PHE A 173 10.83 3.13 2.80
N ILE A 174 11.34 3.85 1.80
CA ILE A 174 11.26 3.50 0.38
C ILE A 174 12.68 3.20 -0.09
N LEU A 175 12.95 1.94 -0.42
CA LEU A 175 14.29 1.41 -0.65
C LEU A 175 14.46 0.95 -2.09
N ASP A 176 15.48 1.47 -2.75
CA ASP A 176 15.90 0.99 -4.06
C ASP A 176 16.51 -0.42 -3.94
N VAL A 177 15.76 -1.44 -4.38
CA VAL A 177 16.19 -2.86 -4.34
C VAL A 177 16.80 -3.33 -5.66
N SER A 178 16.96 -2.43 -6.64
CA SER A 178 17.57 -2.75 -7.94
C SER A 178 19.10 -2.93 -7.88
N MET A 179 19.70 -2.63 -6.73
CA MET A 179 21.14 -2.65 -6.52
C MET A 179 21.74 -4.06 -6.58
N ASN A 180 23.06 -4.18 -6.83
CA ASN A 180 23.72 -5.48 -6.74
C ASN A 180 23.77 -6.02 -5.30
N ASN A 181 23.84 -7.35 -5.17
CA ASN A 181 23.80 -8.06 -3.89
C ASN A 181 24.85 -7.57 -2.86
N LYS A 182 26.09 -7.32 -3.31
CA LYS A 182 27.15 -6.87 -2.41
C LYS A 182 26.80 -5.52 -1.77
N TYR A 183 26.26 -4.61 -2.57
CA TYR A 183 25.89 -3.28 -2.11
C TYR A 183 24.63 -3.31 -1.24
N TRP A 184 23.61 -4.09 -1.65
CA TRP A 184 22.39 -4.30 -0.85
C TRP A 184 22.70 -4.75 0.57
N LYS A 185 23.56 -5.76 0.73
CA LYS A 185 23.97 -6.25 2.06
C LYS A 185 24.61 -5.17 2.96
N GLN A 186 25.30 -4.19 2.39
CA GLN A 186 25.84 -3.07 3.20
C GLN A 186 24.76 -2.08 3.59
N VAL A 187 23.80 -1.80 2.68
CA VAL A 187 22.64 -0.96 2.99
C VAL A 187 21.80 -1.58 4.11
N VAL A 188 21.47 -2.87 4.03
CA VAL A 188 20.75 -3.59 5.09
C VAL A 188 21.49 -3.48 6.41
N LYS A 189 22.80 -3.82 6.44
CA LYS A 189 23.61 -3.72 7.65
C LYS A 189 23.60 -2.31 8.24
N GLY A 190 23.79 -1.28 7.42
CA GLY A 190 23.82 0.09 7.90
C GLY A 190 22.46 0.58 8.42
N LEU A 191 21.35 0.18 7.79
CA LEU A 191 20.01 0.47 8.28
C LEU A 191 19.68 -0.26 9.59
N SER A 192 20.06 -1.54 9.71
CA SER A 192 19.92 -2.31 10.95
C SER A 192 20.75 -1.70 12.09
N GLU A 193 21.96 -1.24 11.78
CA GLU A 193 22.77 -0.49 12.75
C GLU A 193 22.04 0.80 13.17
N VAL A 194 21.59 1.64 12.23
CA VAL A 194 20.84 2.87 12.51
C VAL A 194 19.64 2.58 13.41
N ALA A 195 18.84 1.57 13.07
CA ALA A 195 17.65 1.18 13.83
C ALA A 195 17.97 0.46 15.16
N GLY A 196 19.24 0.15 15.45
CA GLY A 196 19.65 -0.64 16.62
C GLY A 196 19.25 -0.06 17.98
N ASN A 197 19.05 1.26 18.08
CA ASN A 197 18.56 1.94 19.28
C ASN A 197 17.10 2.42 19.14
N TRP A 198 16.41 2.10 18.05
CA TRP A 198 15.03 2.51 17.81
C TRP A 198 14.05 1.65 18.62
N SER A 199 12.86 2.20 18.85
CA SER A 199 11.72 1.56 19.52
C SER A 199 10.40 1.95 18.86
N GLY A 200 9.37 1.13 19.11
CA GLY A 200 8.06 1.26 18.48
C GLY A 200 8.11 0.93 17.00
N PHE A 201 8.60 -0.25 16.64
CA PHE A 201 8.72 -0.67 15.25
C PHE A 201 7.36 -0.84 14.56
N ASP A 202 6.27 -0.91 15.31
CA ASP A 202 4.90 -1.04 14.78
C ASP A 202 4.44 0.22 14.02
N ARG A 203 5.18 1.32 14.14
CA ARG A 203 4.98 2.54 13.35
C ARG A 203 5.93 2.66 12.16
N ILE A 204 6.73 1.63 11.90
CA ILE A 204 7.68 1.57 10.79
C ILE A 204 7.11 0.67 9.70
N ALA A 205 7.17 1.16 8.47
CA ALA A 205 6.85 0.43 7.26
C ALA A 205 8.03 0.52 6.30
N VAL A 206 8.14 -0.48 5.43
CA VAL A 206 9.24 -0.60 4.47
C VAL A 206 8.68 -1.03 3.12
N LEU A 207 9.18 -0.40 2.07
CA LEU A 207 8.76 -0.59 0.70
C LEU A 207 10.02 -0.74 -0.16
N GLY A 208 10.16 -1.85 -0.87
CA GLY A 208 11.22 -2.08 -1.84
C GLY A 208 10.75 -1.80 -3.27
N TYR A 209 11.51 -1.02 -4.03
CA TYR A 209 11.18 -0.65 -5.41
C TYR A 209 12.30 -0.90 -6.43
N GLY A 210 11.90 -1.17 -7.67
CA GLY A 210 12.68 -1.09 -8.90
C GLY A 210 11.85 -0.38 -9.96
N ASP A 211 11.53 -1.02 -11.09
CA ASP A 211 10.59 -0.46 -12.09
C ASP A 211 9.16 -0.40 -11.54
N LEU A 212 8.85 -1.29 -10.59
CA LEU A 212 7.62 -1.37 -9.82
C LEU A 212 7.95 -1.59 -8.34
N ILE A 213 6.93 -1.59 -7.48
CA ILE A 213 7.05 -2.09 -6.11
C ILE A 213 7.12 -3.61 -6.08
N PHE A 214 8.07 -4.14 -5.33
CA PHE A 214 8.27 -5.59 -5.18
C PHE A 214 7.89 -6.12 -3.80
N ASP A 215 8.20 -5.38 -2.75
CA ASP A 215 8.10 -5.90 -1.40
C ASP A 215 7.55 -4.79 -0.48
N VAL A 216 6.48 -5.09 0.26
CA VAL A 216 5.80 -4.11 1.13
C VAL A 216 5.61 -4.74 2.51
N CYS A 217 6.21 -4.10 3.50
CA CYS A 217 5.99 -4.35 4.93
C CYS A 217 5.26 -3.13 5.49
N ARG A 218 3.98 -3.30 5.87
CA ARG A 218 3.14 -2.20 6.36
C ARG A 218 3.35 -1.96 7.86
N TYR A 219 2.76 -0.87 8.35
CA TYR A 219 2.72 -0.58 9.79
C TYR A 219 2.12 -1.74 10.57
N ARG A 220 2.54 -1.87 11.83
CA ARG A 220 2.11 -2.86 12.83
C ARG A 220 2.55 -4.29 12.55
N THR A 221 3.28 -4.51 11.46
CA THR A 221 3.89 -5.81 11.15
C THR A 221 5.20 -6.01 11.90
N LEU A 222 5.98 -4.94 12.10
CA LEU A 222 7.26 -4.98 12.81
C LEU A 222 7.06 -4.65 14.29
N ILE A 223 7.76 -5.38 15.16
CA ILE A 223 7.77 -5.18 16.62
C ILE A 223 9.21 -4.98 17.09
N THR A 224 10.17 -5.65 16.45
CA THR A 224 11.58 -5.63 16.86
C THR A 224 12.52 -5.21 15.75
N VAL A 225 13.72 -4.76 16.12
CA VAL A 225 14.81 -4.49 15.18
C VAL A 225 15.23 -5.73 14.39
N LEU A 226 15.14 -6.91 14.99
CA LEU A 226 15.45 -8.17 14.32
C LEU A 226 14.46 -8.47 13.19
N GLU A 227 13.17 -8.19 13.40
CA GLU A 227 12.16 -8.34 12.34
C GLU A 227 12.39 -7.33 11.23
N PHE A 228 12.74 -6.08 11.56
CA PHE A 228 13.11 -5.07 10.57
C PHE A 228 14.31 -5.56 9.72
N GLU A 229 15.37 -6.05 10.37
CA GLU A 229 16.54 -6.62 9.67
C GLU A 229 16.15 -7.79 8.76
N ASN A 230 15.35 -8.74 9.25
CA ASN A 230 14.90 -9.89 8.46
C ASN A 230 14.07 -9.47 7.23
N VAL A 231 13.24 -8.44 7.36
CA VAL A 231 12.49 -7.86 6.24
C VAL A 231 13.44 -7.27 5.21
N LEU A 232 14.41 -6.47 5.65
CA LEU A 232 15.40 -5.89 4.76
C LEU A 232 16.22 -6.97 4.04
N ASP A 233 16.63 -8.04 4.74
CA ASP A 233 17.35 -9.15 4.11
C ASP A 233 16.50 -9.88 3.06
N ALA A 234 15.18 -10.01 3.27
CA ALA A 234 14.28 -10.68 2.34
C ALA A 234 13.96 -9.87 1.07
N MET A 235 14.05 -8.53 1.13
CA MET A 235 13.62 -7.63 0.05
C MET A 235 14.56 -7.57 -1.17
N GLY A 236 15.82 -8.00 -1.06
CA GLY A 236 16.80 -7.73 -2.11
C GLY A 236 17.72 -8.88 -2.53
N PRO A 237 18.49 -8.69 -3.61
CA PRO A 237 18.31 -7.69 -4.67
C PRO A 237 17.44 -8.17 -5.84
N ARG A 238 16.81 -7.22 -6.55
CA ARG A 238 16.01 -7.41 -7.78
C ARG A 238 16.70 -6.76 -8.99
N ASP A 239 17.95 -7.17 -9.26
CA ASP A 239 18.92 -6.52 -10.18
C ASP A 239 18.55 -6.44 -11.68
N LYS A 240 17.38 -6.95 -12.08
CA LYS A 240 16.89 -6.93 -13.48
C LYS A 240 15.85 -5.85 -13.77
N HIS A 241 15.51 -5.06 -12.77
CA HIS A 241 14.41 -4.08 -12.83
C HIS A 241 14.96 -2.66 -12.68
N PRO A 242 14.86 -1.80 -13.70
CA PRO A 242 15.38 -0.44 -13.63
C PRO A 242 14.55 0.42 -12.67
N PRO A 243 15.16 1.11 -11.69
CA PRO A 243 14.41 1.87 -10.69
C PRO A 243 13.65 3.08 -11.26
N SER A 244 12.40 3.28 -10.83
CA SER A 244 11.62 4.53 -11.04
C SER A 244 11.17 5.11 -9.70
N ILE A 245 11.74 6.27 -9.36
CA ILE A 245 11.39 7.06 -8.18
C ILE A 245 9.97 7.58 -8.31
N ALA A 246 9.54 8.04 -9.49
CA ALA A 246 8.18 8.55 -9.68
C ALA A 246 7.14 7.48 -9.36
N THR A 247 7.33 6.27 -9.88
CA THR A 247 6.46 5.12 -9.60
C THR A 247 6.51 4.77 -8.11
N ALA A 248 7.69 4.72 -7.50
CA ALA A 248 7.85 4.40 -6.09
C ALA A 248 7.15 5.40 -5.16
N LEU A 249 7.27 6.70 -5.40
CA LEU A 249 6.62 7.72 -4.57
C LEU A 249 5.10 7.76 -4.80
N MET A 250 4.64 7.56 -6.02
CA MET A 250 3.22 7.42 -6.35
C MET A 250 2.61 6.21 -5.62
N ASP A 251 3.23 5.04 -5.81
CA ASP A 251 2.75 3.81 -5.22
C ASP A 251 2.89 3.86 -3.69
N ALA A 252 3.91 4.49 -3.09
CA ALA A 252 4.03 4.60 -1.63
C ALA A 252 2.84 5.28 -0.93
N GLN A 253 2.33 6.38 -1.49
CA GLN A 253 1.12 7.05 -0.99
C GLN A 253 -0.10 6.12 -0.96
N THR A 254 -0.05 5.16 -1.87
CA THR A 254 -1.06 4.17 -2.08
C THR A 254 -0.76 3.08 -1.03
N PHE A 255 0.33 2.32 -1.16
CA PHE A 255 0.54 1.03 -0.47
C PHE A 255 0.80 1.19 1.02
N VAL A 256 1.23 2.36 1.45
CA VAL A 256 1.51 2.64 2.86
C VAL A 256 1.00 4.04 3.20
N PRO A 257 -0.34 4.20 3.33
CA PRO A 257 -0.90 5.47 3.77
C PRO A 257 -0.60 5.69 5.26
N PRO A 258 -0.63 6.94 5.75
CA PRO A 258 -0.35 7.23 7.15
C PRO A 258 -1.29 6.48 8.09
N ASN A 259 -0.70 5.79 9.07
CA ASN A 259 -1.47 5.09 10.09
C ASN A 259 -2.08 6.11 11.08
N MET A 260 -3.41 6.11 11.15
CA MET A 260 -4.23 7.04 11.94
C MET A 260 -4.34 6.67 13.43
N LEU A 261 -3.73 5.56 13.87
CA LEU A 261 -3.60 5.25 15.30
C LEU A 261 -2.69 6.27 16.01
N TYR A 262 -1.70 6.80 15.28
CA TYR A 262 -0.85 7.90 15.70
C TYR A 262 -1.44 9.23 15.23
N THR A 263 -0.68 10.33 15.22
CA THR A 263 -1.22 11.65 14.81
C THR A 263 -1.63 11.75 13.33
N GLY A 264 -1.38 10.69 12.54
CA GLY A 264 -1.59 10.67 11.10
C GLY A 264 -0.46 11.32 10.29
N LYS A 265 0.59 11.85 10.94
CA LYS A 265 1.78 12.34 10.25
C LYS A 265 2.68 11.18 9.80
N GLN A 266 3.21 11.28 8.59
CA GLN A 266 4.13 10.31 8.01
C GLN A 266 5.43 10.96 7.55
N THR A 267 6.54 10.50 8.11
CA THR A 267 7.87 10.83 7.62
C THR A 267 8.35 9.71 6.71
N THR A 268 8.45 10.01 5.42
CA THR A 268 8.94 9.08 4.40
C THR A 268 10.44 9.26 4.23
N ILE A 269 11.20 8.17 4.14
CA ILE A 269 12.65 8.15 3.90
C ILE A 269 12.87 7.42 2.57
N LEU A 270 13.16 8.18 1.52
CA LEU A 270 13.57 7.64 0.22
C LEU A 270 15.08 7.38 0.25
N ILE A 271 15.48 6.13 0.03
CA ILE A 271 16.87 5.73 -0.13
C ILE A 271 17.05 5.22 -1.56
N SER A 272 17.79 5.97 -2.37
CA SER A 272 17.93 5.71 -3.80
C SER A 272 19.37 5.72 -4.25
N ALA A 273 19.73 4.77 -5.12
CA ALA A 273 21.04 4.74 -5.78
C ALA A 273 21.04 5.35 -7.17
N VAL A 274 19.87 5.80 -7.63
CA VAL A 274 19.65 6.40 -8.94
C VAL A 274 19.12 7.82 -8.79
N GLY A 275 19.20 8.57 -9.88
CA GLY A 275 18.64 9.91 -9.95
C GLY A 275 18.51 10.38 -11.37
N ASP A 276 17.90 9.55 -12.22
CA ASP A 276 17.59 9.96 -13.59
C ASP A 276 16.83 11.30 -13.57
N PRO A 277 17.31 12.34 -14.27
CA PRO A 277 16.72 13.67 -14.17
C PRO A 277 15.25 13.73 -14.61
N ASP A 278 14.84 12.94 -15.59
CA ASP A 278 13.47 12.96 -16.11
C ASP A 278 12.52 12.28 -15.12
N ASP A 279 12.92 11.12 -14.56
CA ASP A 279 12.18 10.42 -13.49
C ASP A 279 12.09 11.28 -12.21
N ILE A 280 13.14 12.01 -11.85
CA ILE A 280 13.09 12.98 -10.73
C ILE A 280 12.08 14.10 -11.02
N GLN A 281 12.03 14.63 -12.24
CA GLN A 281 11.04 15.66 -12.58
C GLN A 281 9.62 15.12 -12.48
N GLU A 282 9.39 13.89 -12.94
CA GLU A 282 8.09 13.21 -12.83
C GLU A 282 7.71 12.90 -11.38
N ALA A 283 8.70 12.64 -10.51
CA ALA A 283 8.47 12.32 -9.10
C ALA A 283 8.05 13.52 -8.23
N LYS A 284 8.31 14.77 -8.65
CA LYS A 284 8.03 15.99 -7.87
C LYS A 284 6.60 16.13 -7.32
N PRO A 285 5.52 15.96 -8.11
CA PRO A 285 4.16 16.04 -7.57
C PRO A 285 3.91 15.01 -6.46
N TYR A 286 4.41 13.79 -6.60
CA TYR A 286 4.27 12.73 -5.60
C TYR A 286 5.10 13.01 -4.34
N ALA A 287 6.31 13.52 -4.52
CA ALA A 287 7.17 13.96 -3.44
C ALA A 287 6.52 15.09 -2.61
N LYS A 288 5.78 15.99 -3.27
CA LYS A 288 5.03 17.05 -2.58
C LYS A 288 3.92 16.49 -1.69
N ILE A 289 3.18 15.50 -2.16
CA ILE A 289 2.12 14.85 -1.37
C ILE A 289 2.69 14.20 -0.11
N LEU A 290 3.80 13.47 -0.24
CA LEU A 290 4.48 12.83 0.90
C LEU A 290 5.03 13.86 1.90
N GLN A 291 5.50 15.02 1.42
CA GLN A 291 5.86 16.14 2.30
C GLN A 291 4.64 16.70 3.04
N ASP A 292 3.50 16.84 2.37
CA ASP A 292 2.26 17.35 2.99
C ASP A 292 1.68 16.38 4.03
N GLN A 293 1.96 15.08 3.92
CA GLN A 293 1.63 14.07 4.92
C GLN A 293 2.53 14.13 6.17
N GLY A 294 3.68 14.81 6.10
CA GLY A 294 4.57 14.99 7.23
C GLY A 294 5.93 15.49 6.76
N ALA A 295 6.72 14.59 6.17
CA ALA A 295 7.97 14.96 5.54
C ALA A 295 8.49 13.88 4.58
N LEU A 296 9.38 14.29 3.68
CA LEU A 296 10.15 13.39 2.83
C LEU A 296 11.65 13.61 3.11
N ILE A 297 12.36 12.61 3.56
CA ILE A 297 13.82 12.61 3.72
C ILE A 297 14.40 11.88 2.51
N VAL A 298 15.47 12.41 1.92
CA VAL A 298 16.12 11.82 0.75
C VAL A 298 17.56 11.44 1.07
N VAL A 299 17.90 10.17 0.88
CA VAL A 299 19.25 9.63 1.07
C VAL A 299 19.73 9.08 -0.26
N SER A 300 20.71 9.75 -0.86
CA SER A 300 21.35 9.26 -2.09
C SER A 300 22.48 8.27 -1.76
N LEU A 301 22.52 7.13 -2.45
CA LEU A 301 23.59 6.14 -2.34
C LEU A 301 24.59 6.35 -3.48
N ASN A 302 25.72 7.01 -3.20
CA ASN A 302 26.80 7.22 -4.18
C ASN A 302 26.39 7.93 -5.49
N TYR A 303 25.26 8.65 -5.48
CA TYR A 303 24.78 9.47 -6.58
C TYR A 303 24.95 10.97 -6.27
N GLN A 304 24.89 11.84 -7.28
CA GLN A 304 24.91 13.29 -7.04
C GLN A 304 23.61 13.73 -6.37
N VAL A 305 23.71 14.15 -5.10
CA VAL A 305 22.57 14.54 -4.27
C VAL A 305 21.81 15.74 -4.83
N ASP A 306 22.43 16.56 -5.68
CA ASP A 306 21.88 17.83 -6.17
C ASP A 306 20.52 17.65 -6.84
N ALA A 307 20.36 16.66 -7.72
CA ALA A 307 19.08 16.41 -8.40
C ALA A 307 18.01 15.85 -7.45
N LEU A 308 18.38 14.84 -6.64
CA LEU A 308 17.49 14.18 -5.68
C LEU A 308 17.02 15.12 -4.57
N SER A 309 17.86 16.08 -4.16
CA SER A 309 17.52 17.08 -3.15
C SER A 309 16.33 17.96 -3.55
N THR A 310 16.02 18.07 -4.84
CA THR A 310 14.87 18.84 -5.34
C THR A 310 13.51 18.22 -5.00
N LEU A 311 13.49 16.95 -4.57
CA LEU A 311 12.29 16.24 -4.14
C LEU A 311 11.87 16.61 -2.71
N THR A 312 12.75 17.25 -1.94
CA THR A 312 12.53 17.49 -0.52
C THR A 312 12.82 18.94 -0.10
N SER A 313 12.46 19.26 1.14
CA SER A 313 12.75 20.54 1.78
C SER A 313 14.27 20.74 1.99
N PRO A 314 14.75 22.00 2.00
CA PRO A 314 16.17 22.28 2.22
C PRO A 314 16.68 21.69 3.54
N GLY A 315 17.80 20.95 3.48
CA GLY A 315 18.40 20.28 4.64
C GLY A 315 17.86 18.87 4.94
N TRP A 316 16.90 18.37 4.15
CA TRP A 316 16.29 17.05 4.30
C TRP A 316 16.84 16.02 3.30
N ALA A 317 17.94 16.36 2.62
CA ALA A 317 18.66 15.45 1.74
C ALA A 317 20.10 15.24 2.22
N MET A 318 20.62 14.02 2.12
CA MET A 318 22.03 13.71 2.36
C MET A 318 22.60 12.74 1.31
N ASN A 319 23.92 12.75 1.15
CA ASN A 319 24.64 11.73 0.40
C ASN A 319 25.30 10.73 1.35
N TRP A 320 24.83 9.49 1.36
CA TRP A 320 25.46 8.38 2.09
C TRP A 320 26.42 7.64 1.14
N ASN A 321 27.57 8.27 0.90
CA ASN A 321 28.58 7.80 -0.05
C ASN A 321 29.38 6.57 0.44
N ASN A 322 29.60 6.45 1.75
CA ASN A 322 30.26 5.29 2.34
C ASN A 322 29.25 4.42 3.09
N VAL A 323 28.60 3.49 2.38
CA VAL A 323 27.61 2.55 2.96
C VAL A 323 28.20 1.57 3.99
N TYR A 324 29.52 1.52 4.14
CA TYR A 324 30.18 0.74 5.20
C TYR A 324 30.26 1.49 6.54
N ASP A 325 29.96 2.79 6.55
CA ASP A 325 29.94 3.61 7.76
C ASP A 325 28.53 4.20 7.95
N SER A 326 27.77 3.63 8.88
CA SER A 326 26.39 4.04 9.17
C SER A 326 26.28 5.29 10.04
N ARG A 327 27.38 5.77 10.65
CA ARG A 327 27.34 6.90 11.61
C ARG A 327 26.77 8.18 11.00
N PRO A 328 27.19 8.63 9.79
CA PRO A 328 26.62 9.84 9.20
C PRO A 328 25.12 9.71 8.90
N LEU A 329 24.68 8.51 8.48
CA LEU A 329 23.26 8.24 8.23
C LEU A 329 22.46 8.28 9.54
N ARG A 330 22.99 7.68 10.61
CA ARG A 330 22.35 7.71 11.94
C ARG A 330 22.18 9.13 12.43
N ASP A 331 23.26 9.91 12.47
CA ASP A 331 23.22 11.28 13.00
C ASP A 331 22.22 12.15 12.23
N PHE A 332 22.15 11.95 10.91
CA PHE A 332 21.20 12.65 10.05
C PHE A 332 19.75 12.25 10.33
N LEU A 333 19.44 10.95 10.36
CA LEU A 333 18.09 10.45 10.58
C LEU A 333 17.61 10.71 12.01
N ASP A 334 18.45 10.53 13.03
CA ASP A 334 18.11 10.81 14.43
C ASP A 334 17.77 12.30 14.62
N ASN A 335 18.48 13.21 13.94
CA ASN A 335 18.19 14.65 13.99
C ASN A 335 16.86 15.01 13.31
N LEU A 336 16.53 14.40 12.17
CA LEU A 336 15.29 14.74 11.44
C LEU A 336 14.05 14.04 11.99
N LEU A 337 14.18 12.81 12.47
CA LEU A 337 13.06 12.02 13.00
C LEU A 337 12.71 12.37 14.46
N SER A 338 13.50 13.22 15.10
CA SER A 338 13.23 13.73 16.45
C SER A 338 12.54 15.10 16.48
N GLN A 339 12.31 15.73 15.31
CA GLN A 339 11.62 17.02 15.17
C GLN A 339 10.09 16.89 15.28
#